data_AF-A9BFF4-F1
#
_entry.id   AF-A9BFF4-F1
#
_cell.length_a   1.000
_cell.length_b   1.000
_cell.length_c   1.000
_cell.angle_alpha   90.00
_cell.angle_beta   90.00
_cell.angle_gamma   90.00
#
_symmetry.space_group_name_H-M   'P 1'
#
loop_
_entity.id
_entity.type
_entity.pdbx_description
1 polymer ?
#
loop_
_entity_poly.entity_id
_entity_poly.type
_entity_poly.pdbx_seq_one_letter_code
_entity_poly.pdbx_strand_id
1 'polypeptide(L)'
;MGIDNRKSALLAIFVFILFLFFFFYPVTLVDEGDNNIRVFSTGLTQVIFYDDIQYTFKEENIFFYEEIPFEEFILLNVQNGFLLRQSGDSLVQRQSNDSSAMVYFKNKNTLYNLYNLDNFFYNEKWLEELVVESKDFLENISEIDEPMYIIYMDQSRSFQVLPSVYVVNSSKDLVHELSHYFFGYKVKASPTDTWHEILAETNSLLFLREVYPEEYLKELELKKSGFYDEPYGESVISFMEWLDFDKEKIFDIERYILNNFDRLDDKRFENLVENIN
;
A
#
# COMPACT_ATOMS: atom_id res chain seq x y z
N MET A 1 1.93 23.28 -57.71
CA MET A 1 1.68 23.99 -56.44
C MET A 1 0.58 23.37 -55.55
N GLY A 2 -0.03 22.22 -55.90
CA GLY A 2 -1.17 21.64 -55.14
C GLY A 2 -0.89 20.34 -54.36
N ILE A 3 0.19 19.62 -54.66
CA ILE A 3 0.50 18.32 -54.03
C ILE A 3 1.38 18.50 -52.79
N ASP A 4 2.38 19.39 -52.85
CA ASP A 4 3.26 19.67 -51.70
C ASP A 4 2.51 20.33 -50.54
N ASN A 5 1.58 21.25 -50.83
CA ASN A 5 0.74 21.86 -49.80
C ASN A 5 -0.20 20.86 -49.10
N ARG A 6 -0.70 19.84 -49.83
CA ARG A 6 -1.51 18.76 -49.23
C ARG A 6 -0.67 17.85 -48.34
N LYS A 7 0.54 17.48 -48.76
CA LYS A 7 1.47 16.68 -47.94
C LYS A 7 1.90 17.42 -46.68
N SER A 8 2.24 18.71 -46.79
CA SER A 8 2.58 19.55 -45.63
C SER A 8 1.41 19.72 -44.67
N ALA A 9 0.18 19.89 -45.17
CA ALA A 9 -1.02 19.96 -44.33
C ALA A 9 -1.29 18.63 -43.61
N LEU A 10 -1.16 17.48 -44.30
CA LEU A 10 -1.31 16.16 -43.69
C LEU A 10 -0.24 15.90 -42.63
N LEU A 11 1.01 16.29 -42.88
CA LEU A 11 2.08 16.20 -41.90
C LEU A 11 1.80 17.08 -40.68
N ALA A 12 1.34 18.32 -40.88
CA ALA A 12 0.99 19.22 -39.78
C ALA A 12 -0.16 18.65 -38.93
N ILE A 13 -1.20 18.10 -39.55
CA ILE A 13 -2.30 17.42 -38.85
C ILE A 13 -1.78 16.20 -38.08
N PHE A 14 -0.93 15.39 -38.71
CA PHE A 14 -0.35 14.22 -38.05
C PHE A 14 0.51 14.60 -36.84
N VAL A 15 1.37 15.61 -36.97
CA VAL A 15 2.19 16.14 -35.86
C VAL A 15 1.30 16.73 -34.77
N PHE A 16 0.23 17.45 -35.13
CA PHE A 16 -0.72 18.00 -34.16
C PHE A 16 -1.47 16.90 -33.41
N ILE A 17 -1.90 15.82 -34.08
CA ILE A 17 -2.52 14.66 -33.45
C ILE A 17 -1.52 13.96 -32.52
N LEU A 18 -0.27 13.80 -32.93
CA LEU A 18 0.78 13.24 -32.06
C LEU A 18 1.02 14.13 -30.83
N PHE A 19 1.06 15.45 -31.02
CA PHE A 19 1.18 16.39 -29.90
C PHE A 19 0.00 16.25 -28.94
N LEU A 20 -1.23 16.25 -29.44
CA LEU A 20 -2.42 16.04 -28.59
C LEU A 20 -2.38 14.69 -27.88
N PHE A 21 -1.94 13.64 -28.57
CA PHE A 21 -1.78 12.31 -27.97
C PHE A 21 -0.82 12.37 -26.78
N PHE A 22 0.41 12.85 -26.96
CA PHE A 22 1.40 12.95 -25.88
C PHE A 22 1.06 14.00 -24.82
N PHE A 23 0.18 14.96 -25.14
CA PHE A 23 -0.33 15.94 -24.19
C PHE A 23 -1.28 15.30 -23.16
N PHE A 24 -2.16 14.40 -23.61
CA PHE A 24 -3.11 13.70 -22.73
C PHE A 24 -2.63 12.33 -22.23
N TYR A 25 -1.68 11.72 -22.93
CA TYR A 25 -1.09 10.41 -22.62
C TYR A 25 0.44 10.55 -22.55
N PRO A 26 0.95 11.26 -21.54
CA PRO A 26 2.36 11.60 -21.43
C PRO A 26 3.27 10.39 -21.28
N VAL A 27 4.48 10.51 -21.83
CA VAL A 27 5.63 9.73 -21.38
C VAL A 27 6.24 10.47 -20.19
N THR A 28 6.32 9.78 -19.06
CA THR A 28 6.83 10.34 -17.81
C THR A 28 8.14 9.65 -17.43
N LEU A 29 9.15 10.45 -17.09
CA LEU A 29 10.40 9.99 -16.51
C LEU A 29 10.53 10.56 -15.11
N VAL A 30 10.74 9.68 -14.15
CA VAL A 30 10.96 10.02 -12.75
C VAL A 30 12.36 9.55 -12.39
N ASP A 31 13.22 10.48 -12.00
CA ASP A 31 14.56 10.19 -11.53
C ASP A 31 14.89 10.91 -10.21
N GLU A 32 15.80 10.33 -9.45
CA GLU A 32 16.28 10.90 -8.20
C GLU A 32 17.35 11.97 -8.48
N GLY A 33 17.24 13.12 -7.79
CA GLY A 33 18.27 14.14 -7.68
C GLY A 33 18.71 14.32 -6.22
N ASP A 34 19.53 15.34 -5.93
CA ASP A 34 20.04 15.59 -4.58
C ASP A 34 18.91 16.06 -3.64
N ASN A 35 18.37 15.13 -2.83
CA ASN A 35 17.22 15.34 -1.92
C ASN A 35 15.93 15.77 -2.63
N ASN A 36 15.76 15.39 -3.89
CA ASN A 36 14.53 15.64 -4.63
C ASN A 36 14.23 14.51 -5.62
N ILE A 37 12.96 14.37 -5.96
CA ILE A 37 12.49 13.58 -7.08
C ILE A 37 12.16 14.52 -8.23
N ARG A 38 12.76 14.25 -9.39
CA ARG A 38 12.57 15.04 -10.60
C ARG A 38 11.58 14.31 -11.49
N VAL A 39 10.53 15.01 -11.88
CA VAL A 39 9.48 14.46 -12.74
C VAL A 39 9.51 15.21 -14.06
N PHE A 40 9.83 14.50 -15.14
CA PHE A 40 9.77 15.01 -16.50
C PHE A 40 8.56 14.41 -17.22
N SER A 41 7.80 15.23 -17.94
CA SER A 41 6.63 14.77 -18.69
C SER A 41 6.54 15.40 -20.07
N THR A 42 6.13 14.62 -21.07
CA THR A 42 5.83 15.16 -22.41
C THR A 42 4.49 15.91 -22.49
N GLY A 43 3.66 15.84 -21.46
CA GLY A 43 2.29 16.35 -21.44
C GLY A 43 1.84 16.79 -20.05
N LEU A 44 0.52 16.88 -19.86
CA LEU A 44 -0.06 17.18 -18.56
C LEU A 44 -0.14 15.88 -17.74
N THR A 45 0.56 15.83 -16.62
CA THR A 45 0.64 14.65 -15.75
C THR A 45 0.09 14.96 -14.37
N GLN A 46 -0.85 14.14 -13.90
CA GLN A 46 -1.31 14.18 -12.52
C GLN A 46 -0.42 13.28 -11.67
N VAL A 47 0.07 13.82 -10.56
CA VAL A 47 0.83 13.09 -9.56
C VAL A 47 0.20 13.23 -8.19
N ILE A 48 0.28 12.15 -7.41
CA ILE A 48 -0.09 12.12 -5.99
C ILE A 48 1.17 11.71 -5.23
N PHE A 49 1.56 12.45 -4.20
CA PHE A 49 2.73 12.13 -3.41
C PHE A 49 2.53 12.40 -1.93
N TYR A 50 3.31 11.72 -1.11
CA TYR A 50 3.39 12.00 0.32
C TYR A 50 4.55 12.96 0.57
N ASP A 51 4.26 14.11 1.15
CA ASP A 51 5.25 15.08 1.62
C ASP A 51 5.67 14.70 3.04
N ASP A 52 6.89 14.19 3.19
CA ASP A 52 7.45 13.75 4.48
C ASP A 52 7.92 14.91 5.38
N ILE A 53 7.98 16.13 4.85
CA ILE A 53 8.30 17.34 5.61
C ILE A 53 7.04 17.87 6.29
N GLN A 54 5.91 17.83 5.57
CA GLN A 54 4.60 18.32 6.03
C GLN A 54 3.68 17.22 6.55
N TYR A 55 4.08 15.96 6.45
CA TYR A 55 3.32 14.76 6.83
C TYR A 55 1.91 14.73 6.21
N THR A 56 1.83 14.97 4.90
CA THR A 56 0.53 15.05 4.20
C THR A 56 0.60 14.60 2.76
N PHE A 57 -0.53 14.14 2.23
CA PHE A 57 -0.69 13.82 0.82
C PHE A 57 -0.97 15.08 0.01
N LYS A 58 -0.29 15.19 -1.13
CA LYS A 58 -0.48 16.26 -2.11
C LYS A 58 -0.85 15.67 -3.46
N GLU A 59 -1.69 16.42 -4.17
CA GLU A 59 -2.05 16.14 -5.55
C GLU A 59 -1.66 17.35 -6.39
N GLU A 60 -0.89 17.10 -7.45
CA GLU A 60 -0.38 18.15 -8.33
C GLU A 60 -0.51 17.77 -9.80
N ASN A 61 -0.68 18.80 -10.64
CA ASN A 61 -0.67 18.67 -12.09
C ASN A 61 0.64 19.25 -12.63
N ILE A 62 1.53 18.38 -13.08
CA ILE A 62 2.84 18.72 -13.62
C ILE A 62 2.73 18.88 -15.13
N PHE A 63 3.36 19.93 -15.66
CA PHE A 63 3.58 20.10 -17.09
C PHE A 63 5.06 20.28 -17.36
N PHE A 64 5.62 19.44 -18.22
CA PHE A 64 7.04 19.45 -18.63
C PHE A 64 8.04 18.99 -17.54
N TYR A 65 8.10 19.67 -16.40
CA TYR A 65 9.10 19.41 -15.35
C TYR A 65 8.63 19.87 -13.97
N GLU A 66 8.94 19.10 -12.92
CA GLU A 66 8.80 19.49 -11.51
C GLU A 66 9.90 18.85 -10.65
N GLU A 67 10.28 19.52 -9.56
CA GLU A 67 11.16 18.99 -8.52
C GLU A 67 10.39 18.87 -7.21
N ILE A 68 10.26 17.64 -6.70
CA ILE A 68 9.57 17.37 -5.44
C ILE A 68 10.64 17.06 -4.38
N PRO A 69 10.87 17.96 -3.39
CA PRO A 69 11.84 17.71 -2.33
C PRO A 69 11.34 16.61 -1.39
N PHE A 70 12.28 15.85 -0.81
CA PHE A 70 12.00 14.91 0.28
C PHE A 70 13.21 14.81 1.22
N GLU A 71 12.97 14.55 2.51
CA GLU A 71 14.05 14.48 3.50
C GLU A 71 14.58 13.07 3.71
N GLU A 72 13.67 12.11 3.89
CA GLU A 72 13.95 10.72 4.23
C GLU A 72 13.18 9.75 3.32
N PHE A 73 11.91 10.03 3.07
CA PHE A 73 10.98 9.11 2.44
C PHE A 73 10.03 9.86 1.51
N ILE A 74 9.80 9.32 0.31
CA ILE A 74 8.74 9.85 -0.56
C ILE A 74 8.02 8.71 -1.27
N LEU A 75 6.69 8.82 -1.18
CA LEU A 75 5.75 8.08 -2.00
C LEU A 75 5.40 8.95 -3.21
N LEU A 76 5.44 8.39 -4.41
CA LEU A 76 4.98 9.09 -5.61
C LEU A 76 4.18 8.15 -6.50
N ASN A 77 2.98 8.55 -6.87
CA ASN A 77 2.11 7.88 -7.83
C ASN A 77 1.82 8.80 -9.01
N VAL A 78 2.01 8.28 -10.22
CA VAL A 78 1.71 8.96 -11.49
C VAL A 78 0.43 8.34 -12.08
N GLN A 79 -0.65 9.11 -12.21
CA GLN A 79 -2.00 8.59 -12.50
C GLN A 79 -2.35 8.43 -13.99
N ASN A 80 -1.73 9.20 -14.88
CA ASN A 80 -2.14 9.27 -16.30
C ASN A 80 -0.97 9.09 -17.30
N GLY A 81 0.10 8.42 -16.88
CA GLY A 81 1.26 8.15 -17.74
C GLY A 81 1.00 7.00 -18.72
N PHE A 82 1.22 7.22 -20.01
CA PHE A 82 1.22 6.13 -21.02
C PHE A 82 2.44 5.23 -20.88
N LEU A 83 3.59 5.83 -20.54
CA LEU A 83 4.83 5.12 -20.30
C LEU A 83 5.56 5.79 -19.14
N LEU A 84 5.82 5.03 -18.08
CA LEU A 84 6.52 5.50 -16.89
C LEU A 84 7.92 4.87 -16.80
N ARG A 85 8.94 5.72 -16.77
CA ARG A 85 10.34 5.34 -16.49
C ARG A 85 10.71 5.84 -15.10
N GLN A 86 11.38 4.97 -14.32
CA GLN A 86 11.62 5.18 -12.90
C GLN A 86 13.06 4.78 -12.59
N SER A 87 13.82 5.63 -11.91
CA SER A 87 15.21 5.34 -11.52
C SER A 87 15.64 6.16 -10.31
N GLY A 88 16.54 5.59 -9.53
CA GLY A 88 17.15 6.24 -8.37
C GLY A 88 17.88 5.19 -7.55
N ASP A 89 18.89 5.62 -6.81
CA ASP A 89 19.66 4.75 -5.93
C ASP A 89 18.85 4.41 -4.67
N SER A 90 18.01 5.34 -4.21
CA SER A 90 17.12 5.14 -3.06
C SER A 90 15.77 4.50 -3.41
N LEU A 91 15.52 4.18 -4.68
CA LEU A 91 14.27 3.58 -5.16
C LEU A 91 14.07 2.17 -4.58
N VAL A 92 13.18 2.04 -3.60
CA VAL A 92 12.83 0.77 -2.94
C VAL A 92 11.78 0.02 -3.74
N GLN A 93 10.78 0.73 -4.25
CA GLN A 93 9.64 0.14 -4.96
C GLN A 93 9.33 0.94 -6.22
N ARG A 94 9.05 0.20 -7.31
CA ARG A 94 8.56 0.78 -8.57
C ARG A 94 7.04 0.76 -8.60
N GLN A 95 6.43 1.82 -9.12
CA GLN A 95 5.03 1.80 -9.52
C GLN A 95 4.84 0.84 -10.69
N SER A 96 3.92 -0.12 -10.54
CA SER A 96 3.60 -1.10 -11.58
C SER A 96 2.28 -0.80 -12.30
N ASN A 97 1.37 -0.08 -11.65
CA ASN A 97 0.05 0.31 -12.13
C ASN A 97 -0.47 1.54 -11.35
N ASP A 98 -1.63 2.06 -11.74
CA ASP A 98 -2.22 3.29 -11.18
C ASP A 98 -2.65 3.18 -9.71
N SER A 99 -2.80 1.95 -9.19
CA SER A 99 -3.13 1.66 -7.78
C SER A 99 -1.90 1.40 -6.91
N SER A 100 -0.69 1.50 -7.47
CA SER A 100 0.59 1.31 -6.75
C SER A 100 1.42 2.58 -6.80
N ALA A 101 2.45 2.70 -5.99
CA ALA A 101 3.30 3.89 -5.98
C ALA A 101 4.79 3.54 -6.02
N MET A 102 5.57 4.49 -6.51
CA MET A 102 7.01 4.53 -6.31
C MET A 102 7.28 4.88 -4.86
N VAL A 103 8.31 4.24 -4.29
CA VAL A 103 8.82 4.59 -2.97
C VAL A 103 10.32 4.79 -3.06
N TYR A 104 10.76 5.97 -2.67
CA TYR A 104 12.17 6.29 -2.46
C TYR A 104 12.41 6.41 -0.96
N PHE A 105 13.45 5.74 -0.49
CA PHE A 105 13.87 5.81 0.90
C PHE A 105 15.37 6.07 0.94
N LYS A 106 15.75 7.28 1.36
CA LYS A 106 17.11 7.82 1.23
C LYS A 106 18.19 6.87 1.76
N ASN A 107 17.87 6.15 2.84
CA ASN A 107 18.77 5.22 3.50
C ASN A 107 18.48 3.75 3.12
N LYS A 108 17.99 3.48 1.90
CA LYS A 108 17.69 2.11 1.42
C LYS A 108 18.82 1.10 1.67
N ASN A 109 20.07 1.50 1.47
CA ASN A 109 21.22 0.60 1.63
C ASN A 109 21.57 0.29 3.10
N THR A 110 20.95 0.98 4.06
CA THR A 110 21.09 0.69 5.49
C THR A 110 19.91 -0.09 6.04
N LEU A 111 18.94 -0.48 5.21
CA LEU A 111 17.88 -1.38 5.63
C LEU A 111 18.52 -2.70 6.09
N TYR A 112 18.21 -3.07 7.32
CA TYR A 112 18.53 -4.38 7.83
C TYR A 112 17.73 -5.41 7.03
N ASN A 113 18.39 -6.52 6.72
CA ASN A 113 17.74 -7.72 6.22
C ASN A 113 17.89 -8.78 7.31
N LEU A 114 16.78 -9.41 7.69
CA LEU A 114 16.79 -10.50 8.64
C LEU A 114 17.63 -11.66 8.07
N TYR A 115 18.72 -12.00 8.76
CA TYR A 115 19.54 -13.14 8.37
C TYR A 115 18.66 -14.41 8.43
N ASN A 116 18.43 -15.06 7.27
CA ASN A 116 17.54 -16.22 7.04
C ASN A 116 16.04 -15.93 6.73
N LEU A 117 15.60 -14.68 6.65
CA LEU A 117 14.25 -14.32 6.17
C LEU A 117 14.39 -13.40 4.95
N ASP A 118 14.79 -13.97 3.82
CA ASP A 118 15.24 -13.26 2.61
C ASP A 118 14.25 -12.22 2.04
N ASN A 119 13.01 -12.23 2.50
CA ASN A 119 11.94 -11.34 2.07
C ASN A 119 11.70 -10.13 2.98
N PHE A 120 12.24 -10.02 4.20
CA PHE A 120 11.92 -8.91 5.10
C PHE A 120 13.07 -7.91 5.28
N PHE A 121 12.77 -6.64 5.01
CA PHE A 121 13.70 -5.51 5.09
C PHE A 121 13.14 -4.44 6.03
N TYR A 122 13.96 -3.86 6.91
CA TYR A 122 13.48 -2.89 7.89
C TYR A 122 14.54 -1.84 8.27
N ASN A 123 14.11 -0.65 8.68
CA ASN A 123 15.04 0.46 8.97
C ASN A 123 15.51 0.52 10.43
N GLU A 124 14.75 -0.01 11.38
CA GLU A 124 15.04 0.11 12.81
C GLU A 124 15.29 -1.23 13.51
N LYS A 125 16.40 -1.37 14.24
CA LYS A 125 16.78 -2.66 14.85
C LYS A 125 15.76 -3.25 15.80
N TRP A 126 15.02 -2.40 16.52
CA TRP A 126 14.02 -2.87 17.48
C TRP A 126 12.80 -3.53 16.80
N LEU A 127 12.61 -3.32 15.48
CA LEU A 127 11.58 -4.00 14.71
C LEU A 127 11.90 -5.49 14.49
N GLU A 128 13.15 -5.92 14.66
CA GLU A 128 13.58 -7.27 14.28
C GLU A 128 12.75 -8.36 14.98
N GLU A 129 12.64 -8.29 16.31
CA GLU A 129 11.86 -9.26 17.09
C GLU A 129 10.37 -9.20 16.73
N LEU A 130 9.83 -7.99 16.54
CA LEU A 130 8.43 -7.78 16.16
C LEU A 130 8.09 -8.35 14.78
N VAL A 131 9.00 -8.20 13.81
CA VAL A 131 8.82 -8.73 12.46
C VAL A 131 8.81 -10.26 12.49
N VAL A 132 9.69 -10.89 13.29
CA VAL A 132 9.70 -12.34 13.46
C VAL A 132 8.39 -12.82 14.10
N GLU A 133 7.96 -12.22 15.20
CA GLU A 133 6.71 -12.60 15.88
C GLU A 133 5.48 -12.41 15.00
N SER A 134 5.39 -11.28 14.29
CA SER A 134 4.28 -10.97 13.38
C SER A 134 4.22 -11.95 12.22
N LYS A 135 5.37 -12.28 11.63
CA LYS A 135 5.47 -13.27 10.56
C LYS A 135 5.00 -14.64 11.05
N ASP A 136 5.56 -15.13 12.15
CA ASP A 136 5.24 -16.48 12.67
C ASP A 136 3.75 -16.59 13.07
N PHE A 137 3.15 -15.49 13.54
CA PHE A 137 1.72 -15.40 13.76
C PHE A 137 0.92 -15.51 12.45
N LEU A 138 1.29 -14.73 11.42
CA LEU A 138 0.59 -14.70 10.13
C LEU A 138 0.80 -15.96 9.27
N GLU A 139 1.84 -16.75 9.53
CA GLU A 139 2.06 -18.07 8.91
C GLU A 139 0.92 -19.06 9.19
N ASN A 140 0.13 -18.83 10.25
CA ASN A 140 -1.10 -19.60 10.47
C ASN A 140 -2.11 -19.38 9.35
N ILE A 141 -2.10 -18.23 8.67
CA ILE A 141 -2.96 -17.94 7.52
C ILE A 141 -2.29 -18.46 6.24
N SER A 142 -1.10 -17.94 5.93
CA SER A 142 -0.31 -18.33 4.76
C SER A 142 1.11 -17.76 4.86
N GLU A 143 2.03 -18.32 4.09
CA GLU A 143 3.38 -17.79 3.94
C GLU A 143 3.40 -16.44 3.18
N ILE A 144 4.31 -15.55 3.59
CA ILE A 144 4.64 -14.31 2.88
C ILE A 144 5.88 -14.55 2.02
N ASP A 145 5.66 -14.75 0.72
CA ASP A 145 6.67 -15.15 -0.26
C ASP A 145 7.20 -13.98 -1.12
N GLU A 146 6.70 -12.77 -0.91
CA GLU A 146 7.17 -11.55 -1.59
C GLU A 146 8.02 -10.68 -0.66
N PRO A 147 9.00 -9.91 -1.20
CA PRO A 147 9.74 -8.93 -0.42
C PRO A 147 8.82 -7.90 0.25
N MET A 148 9.04 -7.66 1.55
CA MET A 148 8.35 -6.71 2.41
C MET A 148 9.36 -5.72 2.99
N TYR A 149 9.08 -4.43 2.81
CA TYR A 149 9.88 -3.33 3.34
C TYR A 149 9.10 -2.66 4.47
N ILE A 150 9.49 -2.93 5.70
CA ILE A 150 8.88 -2.43 6.93
C ILE A 150 9.62 -1.16 7.36
N ILE A 151 9.01 -0.01 7.16
CA ILE A 151 9.61 1.28 7.48
C ILE A 151 8.93 1.84 8.71
N TYR A 152 9.69 2.02 9.79
CA TYR A 152 9.25 2.84 10.90
C TYR A 152 9.48 4.32 10.58
N MET A 153 8.45 5.15 10.75
CA MET A 153 8.55 6.60 10.68
C MET A 153 7.82 7.19 11.88
N ASP A 154 8.30 8.27 12.48
CA ASP A 154 7.61 8.92 13.59
C ASP A 154 6.42 9.76 13.08
N GLN A 155 5.34 9.09 12.71
CA GLN A 155 4.13 9.70 12.16
C GLN A 155 2.86 9.19 12.86
N SER A 156 1.73 9.84 12.59
CA SER A 156 0.48 9.58 13.31
C SER A 156 -0.27 8.34 12.83
N ARG A 157 0.05 7.79 11.65
CA ARG A 157 -0.69 6.70 11.03
C ARG A 157 0.23 5.69 10.34
N SER A 158 -0.12 4.42 10.48
CA SER A 158 0.48 3.31 9.74
C SER A 158 -0.31 3.06 8.46
N PHE A 159 0.35 2.62 7.39
CA PHE A 159 -0.29 2.32 6.11
C PHE A 159 0.59 1.44 5.21
N GLN A 160 -0.07 0.63 4.39
CA GLN A 160 0.55 -0.09 3.28
C GLN A 160 0.63 0.78 2.01
N VAL A 161 1.76 0.69 1.33
CA VAL A 161 1.99 1.19 -0.01
C VAL A 161 2.19 0.00 -0.94
N LEU A 162 1.18 -0.26 -1.77
CA LEU A 162 1.19 -1.42 -2.66
C LEU A 162 2.36 -1.39 -3.67
N PRO A 163 3.00 -2.55 -3.91
CA PRO A 163 2.69 -3.85 -3.30
C PRO A 163 3.34 -4.14 -1.93
N SER A 164 4.51 -3.59 -1.63
CA SER A 164 5.49 -4.23 -0.75
C SER A 164 6.06 -3.35 0.37
N VAL A 165 5.66 -2.08 0.46
CA VAL A 165 6.16 -1.17 1.50
C VAL A 165 5.09 -0.98 2.57
N TYR A 166 5.46 -1.12 3.83
CA TYR A 166 4.57 -1.02 4.98
C TYR A 166 5.17 -0.02 5.94
N VAL A 167 4.46 1.08 6.17
CA VAL A 167 4.91 2.09 7.12
C VAL A 167 4.18 1.87 8.44
N VAL A 168 4.93 1.62 9.51
CA VAL A 168 4.39 1.13 10.78
C VAL A 168 4.89 1.98 11.95
N ASN A 169 4.01 2.22 12.93
CA ASN A 169 4.34 3.02 14.11
C ASN A 169 4.31 2.21 15.41
N SER A 170 3.71 1.01 15.39
CA SER A 170 3.60 0.12 16.54
C SER A 170 3.58 -1.36 16.14
N SER A 171 3.75 -2.26 17.12
CA SER A 171 3.65 -3.71 16.92
C SER A 171 2.25 -4.15 16.47
N LYS A 172 1.22 -3.57 17.08
CA LYS A 172 -0.19 -3.75 16.68
C LYS A 172 -0.39 -3.42 15.21
N ASP A 173 0.13 -2.27 14.79
CA ASP A 173 -0.01 -1.80 13.41
C ASP A 173 0.76 -2.70 12.44
N LEU A 174 1.90 -3.28 12.84
CA LEU A 174 2.65 -4.17 11.96
C LEU A 174 1.83 -5.38 11.50
N VAL A 175 1.12 -6.07 12.41
CA VAL A 175 0.27 -7.22 12.03
C VAL A 175 -0.93 -6.78 11.21
N HIS A 176 -1.53 -5.64 11.54
CA HIS A 176 -2.62 -5.04 10.77
C HIS A 176 -2.18 -4.79 9.32
N GLU A 177 -1.10 -4.03 9.15
CA GLU A 177 -0.60 -3.65 7.84
C GLU A 177 -0.11 -4.87 7.04
N LEU A 178 0.59 -5.82 7.68
CA LEU A 178 1.01 -7.06 7.02
C LEU A 178 -0.18 -7.94 6.62
N SER A 179 -1.29 -7.91 7.35
CA SER A 179 -2.50 -8.64 6.96
C SER A 179 -3.04 -8.16 5.60
N HIS A 180 -2.81 -6.90 5.24
CA HIS A 180 -3.20 -6.39 3.91
C HIS A 180 -2.44 -7.02 2.75
N TYR A 181 -1.32 -7.71 3.02
CA TYR A 181 -0.71 -8.59 2.04
C TYR A 181 -1.71 -9.64 1.54
N PHE A 182 -2.41 -10.33 2.45
CA PHE A 182 -3.40 -11.33 2.10
C PHE A 182 -4.72 -10.66 1.68
N PHE A 183 -5.18 -9.68 2.45
CA PHE A 183 -6.51 -9.07 2.33
C PHE A 183 -6.41 -7.61 1.90
N GLY A 184 -6.58 -7.37 0.60
CA GLY A 184 -6.38 -6.07 -0.02
C GLY A 184 -5.44 -6.17 -1.22
N TYR A 185 -4.32 -6.88 -1.05
CA TYR A 185 -3.34 -7.12 -2.12
C TYR A 185 -3.54 -8.45 -2.87
N LYS A 186 -3.36 -9.61 -2.23
CA LYS A 186 -3.57 -10.92 -2.87
C LYS A 186 -5.04 -11.14 -3.20
N VAL A 187 -5.93 -10.98 -2.22
CA VAL A 187 -7.38 -10.92 -2.44
C VAL A 187 -7.79 -9.46 -2.53
N LYS A 188 -8.09 -8.99 -3.74
CA LYS A 188 -8.28 -7.57 -4.00
C LYS A 188 -9.59 -7.05 -3.42
N ALA A 189 -9.52 -5.90 -2.76
CA ALA A 189 -10.67 -5.10 -2.37
C ALA A 189 -10.87 -3.90 -3.32
N SER A 190 -12.08 -3.34 -3.36
CA SER A 190 -12.34 -2.04 -3.98
C SER A 190 -12.13 -0.92 -2.96
N PRO A 191 -11.91 0.34 -3.37
CA PRO A 191 -11.69 1.46 -2.44
C PRO A 191 -12.84 1.77 -1.47
N THR A 192 -14.01 1.17 -1.68
CA THR A 192 -15.21 1.34 -0.84
C THR A 192 -15.53 0.09 -0.02
N ASP A 193 -14.83 -1.01 -0.27
CA ASP A 193 -14.99 -2.23 0.52
C ASP A 193 -14.24 -2.06 1.86
N THR A 194 -14.72 -2.71 2.90
CA THR A 194 -14.24 -2.58 4.28
C THR A 194 -13.88 -3.93 4.92
N TRP A 195 -14.27 -5.06 4.32
CA TRP A 195 -14.03 -6.41 4.84
C TRP A 195 -12.54 -6.69 5.14
N HIS A 196 -11.63 -6.14 4.34
CA HIS A 196 -10.20 -6.35 4.52
C HIS A 196 -9.65 -5.65 5.77
N GLU A 197 -10.19 -4.47 6.11
CA GLU A 197 -9.88 -3.76 7.36
C GLU A 197 -10.40 -4.55 8.58
N ILE A 198 -11.58 -5.17 8.46
CA ILE A 198 -12.14 -6.03 9.51
C ILE A 198 -11.21 -7.22 9.80
N LEU A 199 -10.72 -7.90 8.75
CA LEU A 199 -9.80 -9.03 8.92
C LEU A 199 -8.44 -8.58 9.44
N ALA A 200 -7.86 -7.51 8.89
CA ALA A 200 -6.58 -6.96 9.36
C ALA A 200 -6.63 -6.56 10.84
N GLU A 201 -7.69 -5.88 11.25
CA GLU A 201 -7.86 -5.47 12.65
C GLU A 201 -8.18 -6.65 13.56
N THR A 202 -8.89 -7.66 13.06
CA THR A 202 -9.11 -8.92 13.79
C THR A 202 -7.78 -9.63 14.07
N ASN A 203 -6.91 -9.75 13.07
CA ASN A 203 -5.59 -10.35 13.22
C ASN A 203 -4.71 -9.59 14.19
N SER A 204 -4.77 -8.25 14.14
CA SER A 204 -4.09 -7.40 15.10
C SER A 204 -4.55 -7.69 16.54
N LEU A 205 -5.87 -7.80 16.79
CA LEU A 205 -6.41 -8.16 18.12
C LEU A 205 -6.02 -9.58 18.55
N LEU A 206 -6.07 -10.55 17.64
CA LEU A 206 -5.69 -11.93 17.91
C LEU A 206 -4.20 -12.03 18.28
N PHE A 207 -3.33 -11.29 17.60
CA PHE A 207 -1.92 -11.19 17.92
C PHE A 207 -1.68 -10.56 19.29
N LEU A 208 -2.31 -9.42 19.58
CA LEU A 208 -2.23 -8.79 20.90
C LEU A 208 -2.67 -9.74 22.01
N ARG A 209 -3.71 -10.55 21.77
CA ARG A 209 -4.19 -11.53 22.75
C ARG A 209 -3.12 -12.57 23.12
N GLU A 210 -2.23 -12.90 22.19
CA GLU A 210 -1.16 -13.88 22.39
C GLU A 210 0.11 -13.28 22.98
N VAL A 211 0.51 -12.11 22.49
CA VAL A 211 1.82 -11.50 22.79
C VAL A 211 1.72 -10.40 23.85
N TYR A 212 0.63 -9.62 23.85
CA TYR A 212 0.44 -8.46 24.74
C TYR A 212 -0.97 -8.43 25.38
N PRO A 213 -1.31 -9.35 26.31
CA PRO A 213 -2.67 -9.52 26.80
C PRO A 213 -3.29 -8.28 27.48
N GLU A 214 -2.49 -7.44 28.12
CA GLU A 214 -2.96 -6.19 28.73
C GLU A 214 -3.39 -5.17 27.67
N GLU A 215 -2.63 -5.05 26.58
CA GLU A 215 -2.98 -4.18 25.45
C GLU A 215 -4.21 -4.69 24.72
N TYR A 216 -4.34 -6.01 24.55
CA TYR A 216 -5.54 -6.64 24.00
C TYR A 216 -6.80 -6.23 24.75
N LEU A 217 -6.80 -6.28 26.09
CA LEU A 217 -7.97 -5.92 26.90
C LEU A 217 -8.33 -4.44 26.73
N LYS A 218 -7.33 -3.56 26.67
CA LYS A 218 -7.52 -2.13 26.44
C LYS A 218 -8.11 -1.86 25.05
N GLU A 219 -7.56 -2.46 24.01
CA GLU A 219 -8.05 -2.33 22.63
C GLU A 219 -9.49 -2.85 22.49
N LEU A 220 -9.80 -3.97 23.15
CA LEU A 220 -11.15 -4.54 23.17
C LEU A 220 -12.16 -3.57 23.81
N GLU A 221 -11.80 -2.92 24.91
CA GLU A 221 -12.65 -1.91 25.57
C GLU A 221 -12.85 -0.69 24.68
N LEU A 222 -11.78 -0.17 24.07
CA LEU A 222 -11.85 1.00 23.18
C LEU A 222 -12.79 0.73 22.00
N LYS A 223 -12.66 -0.42 21.33
CA LYS A 223 -13.55 -0.82 20.22
C LYS A 223 -15.01 -0.94 20.65
N LYS A 224 -15.28 -1.60 21.79
CA LYS A 224 -16.64 -1.75 22.32
C LYS A 224 -17.27 -0.43 22.79
N SER A 225 -16.45 0.56 23.13
CA SER A 225 -16.93 1.88 23.56
C SER A 225 -17.25 2.85 22.42
N GLY A 226 -17.01 2.46 21.16
CA GLY A 226 -17.20 3.31 19.99
C GLY A 226 -16.11 4.39 19.84
N PHE A 227 -14.91 4.14 20.36
CA PHE A 227 -13.77 5.06 20.24
C PHE A 227 -13.23 5.16 18.81
N TYR A 228 -13.27 4.05 18.06
CA TYR A 228 -12.79 3.97 16.69
C TYR A 228 -13.93 4.20 15.70
N ASP A 229 -13.62 4.85 14.57
CA ASP A 229 -14.52 4.91 13.42
C ASP A 229 -14.68 3.51 12.80
N GLU A 230 -15.86 3.22 12.24
CA GLU A 230 -16.07 1.98 11.50
C GLU A 230 -15.24 1.94 10.20
N PRO A 231 -14.75 0.76 9.77
CA PRO A 231 -15.06 -0.59 10.30
C PRO A 231 -14.17 -1.04 11.47
N TYR A 232 -13.27 -0.21 11.97
CA TYR A 232 -12.24 -0.60 12.96
C TYR A 232 -12.82 -0.84 14.37
N GLY A 233 -14.07 -0.45 14.63
CA GLY A 233 -14.71 -0.48 15.94
C GLY A 233 -15.56 -1.73 16.17
N GLU A 234 -16.88 -1.53 16.23
CA GLU A 234 -17.87 -2.54 16.59
C GLU A 234 -18.01 -3.62 15.52
N SER A 235 -17.74 -3.31 14.24
CA SER A 235 -17.76 -4.31 13.16
C SER A 235 -16.74 -5.43 13.40
N VAL A 236 -15.53 -5.11 13.86
CA VAL A 236 -14.49 -6.11 14.22
C VAL A 236 -14.96 -6.98 15.37
N ILE A 237 -15.52 -6.37 16.42
CA ILE A 237 -16.01 -7.09 17.59
C ILE A 237 -17.15 -8.03 17.20
N SER A 238 -18.09 -7.56 16.39
CA SER A 238 -19.23 -8.35 15.92
C SER A 238 -18.78 -9.57 15.11
N PHE A 239 -17.79 -9.39 14.23
CA PHE A 239 -17.19 -10.49 13.46
C PHE A 239 -16.53 -11.53 14.38
N MET A 240 -15.71 -11.09 15.34
CA MET A 240 -15.09 -12.01 16.30
C MET A 240 -16.13 -12.72 17.19
N GLU A 241 -17.18 -12.01 17.63
CA GLU A 241 -18.27 -12.56 18.44
C GLU A 241 -19.05 -13.64 17.70
N TRP A 242 -19.30 -13.46 16.40
CA TRP A 242 -19.96 -14.47 15.55
C TRP A 242 -19.22 -15.81 15.54
N LEU A 243 -17.91 -15.78 15.74
CA LEU A 243 -17.03 -16.94 15.72
C LEU A 243 -16.59 -17.36 17.13
N ASP A 244 -17.27 -16.88 18.19
CA ASP A 244 -16.96 -17.13 19.59
C ASP A 244 -15.53 -16.71 20.00
N PHE A 245 -14.93 -15.74 19.30
CA PHE A 245 -13.52 -15.35 19.42
C PHE A 245 -12.52 -16.50 19.18
N ASP A 246 -12.94 -17.56 18.51
CA ASP A 246 -12.12 -18.74 18.22
C ASP A 246 -11.11 -18.42 17.11
N LYS A 247 -9.82 -18.46 17.46
CA LYS A 247 -8.73 -18.14 16.53
C LYS A 247 -8.72 -19.06 15.31
N GLU A 248 -8.90 -20.36 15.51
CA GLU A 248 -8.78 -21.31 14.41
C GLU A 248 -9.98 -21.21 13.46
N LYS A 249 -11.19 -20.94 13.97
CA LYS A 249 -12.34 -20.65 13.11
C LYS A 249 -12.10 -19.40 12.25
N ILE A 250 -11.55 -18.34 12.83
CA ILE A 250 -11.21 -17.11 12.10
C ILE A 250 -10.17 -17.41 11.01
N PHE A 251 -9.07 -18.08 11.37
CA PHE A 251 -8.03 -18.45 10.42
C PHE A 251 -8.52 -19.41 9.33
N ASP A 252 -9.46 -20.32 9.63
CA ASP A 252 -10.08 -21.19 8.61
C ASP A 252 -10.84 -20.38 7.55
N ILE A 253 -11.54 -19.32 7.95
CA ILE A 253 -12.25 -18.43 7.02
C ILE A 253 -11.27 -17.64 6.19
N GLU A 254 -10.24 -17.10 6.82
CA GLU A 254 -9.17 -16.35 6.16
C GLU A 254 -8.43 -17.20 5.12
N ARG A 255 -8.05 -18.42 5.50
CA ARG A 255 -7.48 -19.44 4.59
C ARG A 255 -8.46 -19.77 3.47
N TYR A 256 -9.75 -19.91 3.75
CA TYR A 256 -10.76 -20.17 2.74
C TYR A 256 -10.88 -19.02 1.74
N ILE A 257 -10.91 -17.77 2.22
CA ILE A 257 -10.96 -16.57 1.38
C ILE A 257 -9.73 -16.52 0.46
N LEU A 258 -8.54 -16.67 1.03
CA LEU A 258 -7.29 -16.62 0.29
C LEU A 258 -7.18 -17.69 -0.81
N ASN A 259 -7.71 -18.89 -0.56
CA ASN A 259 -7.64 -20.01 -1.50
C ASN A 259 -8.71 -19.99 -2.60
N ASN A 260 -9.78 -19.20 -2.44
CA ASN A 260 -10.96 -19.27 -3.33
C ASN A 260 -11.31 -17.96 -4.04
N PHE A 261 -10.66 -16.83 -3.70
CA PHE A 261 -11.01 -15.53 -4.25
C PHE A 261 -9.78 -14.73 -4.69
N ASP A 262 -9.80 -14.23 -5.92
CA ASP A 262 -8.86 -13.19 -6.38
C ASP A 262 -9.34 -11.77 -6.01
N ARG A 263 -10.65 -11.61 -5.79
CA ARG A 263 -11.33 -10.38 -5.40
C ARG A 263 -12.58 -10.71 -4.58
N LEU A 264 -12.82 -9.92 -3.55
CA LEU A 264 -13.98 -10.04 -2.66
C LEU A 264 -14.58 -8.64 -2.43
N ASP A 265 -15.90 -8.57 -2.36
CA ASP A 265 -16.66 -7.36 -2.01
C ASP A 265 -17.34 -7.56 -0.64
N ASP A 266 -17.73 -6.47 0.03
CA ASP A 266 -18.32 -6.53 1.38
C ASP A 266 -19.53 -7.46 1.45
N LYS A 267 -20.41 -7.39 0.44
CA LYS A 267 -21.62 -8.22 0.40
C LYS A 267 -21.27 -9.71 0.36
N ARG A 268 -20.29 -10.12 -0.44
CA ARG A 268 -19.85 -11.52 -0.49
C ARG A 268 -19.20 -11.94 0.82
N PHE A 269 -18.42 -11.07 1.44
CA PHE A 269 -17.83 -11.32 2.75
C PHE A 269 -18.92 -11.56 3.81
N GLU A 270 -19.91 -10.68 3.92
CA GLU A 270 -21.06 -10.85 4.82
C GLU A 270 -21.77 -12.20 4.60
N ASN A 271 -22.06 -12.55 3.34
CA ASN A 271 -22.66 -13.84 3.02
C ASN A 271 -21.78 -15.03 3.41
N LEU A 272 -20.46 -14.92 3.33
CA LEU A 272 -19.56 -15.99 3.78
C LEU A 272 -19.67 -16.16 5.29
N VAL A 273 -19.59 -15.06 6.04
CA VAL A 273 -19.70 -15.05 7.52
C VAL A 273 -21.02 -15.67 7.98
N GLU A 274 -22.14 -15.30 7.36
CA GLU A 274 -23.47 -15.81 7.71
C GLU A 274 -23.68 -17.30 7.41
N ASN A 275 -22.98 -17.86 6.42
CA ASN A 275 -23.19 -19.24 5.96
C ASN A 275 -22.22 -20.26 6.57
N ILE A 276 -21.31 -19.84 7.46
CA ILE A 276 -20.44 -20.73 8.21
C ILE A 276 -21.26 -21.36 9.34
N ASN A 277 -21.79 -22.56 9.07
CA ASN A 277 -22.40 -23.48 10.04
C ASN A 277 -21.54 -24.72 10.21
#